data_AF-A0A644ZWM9-F1
#
_entry.id   AF-A0A644ZWM9-F1
#
_cell.length_a   1.000
_cell.length_b   1.000
_cell.length_c   1.000
_cell.angle_alpha   90.00
_cell.angle_beta   90.00
_cell.angle_gamma   90.00
#
_symmetry.space_group_name_H-M   'P 1'
#
loop_
_entity.id
_entity.type
_entity.pdbx_description
1 polymer ?
#
loop_
_entity_poly.entity_id
_entity_poly.type
_entity_poly.pdbx_seq_one_letter_code
_entity_poly.pdbx_strand_id
1 'polypeptide(L)'
;MSMYNPNHSLTKTTIREVVGWYASACVQEGLSEVLFDILETPVSPELIPTEDGKMKQKTEEVLGAYELHDFFLYHMAVLALEPSDILLLAQRAFSNYEPDELRRILKVFYKRFLTQQFKRSPSPEGARVISFSLSPRGDWSMPSDLQIENWMNELEELC
;
A
#
# COMPACT_ATOMS: atom_id res chain seq x y z
N MET A 1 17.50 -7.67 -8.40
CA MET A 1 16.28 -8.45 -8.68
C MET A 1 16.32 -9.71 -7.83
N SER A 2 15.22 -10.05 -7.15
CA SER A 2 15.11 -11.32 -6.43
C SER A 2 14.68 -12.43 -7.39
N MET A 3 15.01 -13.69 -7.07
CA MET A 3 14.55 -14.86 -7.84
C MET A 3 13.10 -15.22 -7.50
N TYR A 4 12.68 -14.96 -6.26
CA TYR A 4 11.34 -15.25 -5.73
C TYR A 4 10.96 -14.20 -4.69
N ASN A 5 9.69 -13.78 -4.65
CA ASN A 5 9.17 -12.85 -3.66
C ASN A 5 8.08 -13.52 -2.80
N PRO A 6 8.36 -13.91 -1.56
CA PRO A 6 7.37 -14.53 -0.67
C PRO A 6 6.28 -13.55 -0.22
N ASN A 7 6.57 -12.24 -0.26
CA ASN A 7 5.66 -11.19 0.19
C ASN A 7 4.88 -10.55 -0.97
N HIS A 8 4.90 -11.16 -2.16
CA HIS A 8 4.38 -10.58 -3.41
C HIS A 8 2.91 -10.15 -3.33
N SER A 9 2.08 -10.91 -2.62
CA SER A 9 0.65 -10.65 -2.48
C SER A 9 0.28 -9.97 -1.17
N LEU A 10 1.22 -9.79 -0.24
CA LEU A 10 0.91 -9.23 1.08
C LEU A 10 0.92 -7.71 1.06
N THR A 11 -0.12 -7.11 1.64
CA THR A 11 -0.19 -5.66 1.81
C THR A 11 0.60 -5.19 3.01
N LYS A 12 0.84 -3.88 3.12
CA LYS A 12 1.70 -3.33 4.19
C LYS A 12 1.06 -3.53 5.57
N THR A 13 -0.25 -3.36 5.68
CA THR A 13 -0.98 -3.64 6.93
C THR A 13 -0.92 -5.14 7.26
N THR A 14 -1.14 -6.01 6.28
CA THR A 14 -1.09 -7.47 6.48
C THR A 14 0.27 -7.94 6.99
N ILE A 15 1.37 -7.41 6.44
CA ILE A 15 2.72 -7.75 6.93
C ILE A 15 2.89 -7.35 8.40
N ARG A 16 2.41 -6.17 8.81
CA ARG A 16 2.50 -5.72 10.20
C ARG A 16 1.71 -6.64 11.14
N GLU A 17 0.50 -7.05 10.74
CA GLU A 17 -0.32 -8.00 11.50
C GLU A 17 0.34 -9.37 11.62
N VAL A 18 0.90 -9.92 10.53
CA VAL A 18 1.60 -11.21 10.57
C VAL A 18 2.82 -11.17 11.50
N VAL A 19 3.62 -10.10 11.42
CA VAL A 19 4.78 -9.93 12.29
C VAL A 19 4.35 -9.72 13.74
N GLY A 20 3.31 -8.92 14.00
CA GLY A 20 2.79 -8.68 15.35
C GLY A 20 2.21 -9.94 15.98
N TRP A 21 1.45 -10.72 15.20
CA TRP A 21 0.96 -12.03 15.62
C TRP A 21 2.11 -12.96 15.99
N TYR A 22 3.13 -13.08 15.13
CA TYR A 22 4.28 -13.94 15.40
C TYR A 22 5.08 -13.46 16.62
N ALA A 23 5.29 -12.15 16.77
CA ALA A 23 5.96 -11.56 17.92
C ALA A 23 5.23 -11.87 19.24
N SER A 24 3.89 -11.92 19.21
CA SER A 24 3.08 -12.27 20.39
C SER A 24 3.12 -13.76 20.76
N ALA A 25 3.41 -14.63 19.79
CA ALA A 25 3.35 -16.08 19.93
C ALA A 25 4.73 -16.76 19.98
N CYS A 26 5.81 -16.01 19.72
CA CYS A 26 7.15 -16.59 19.65
C CYS A 26 7.67 -16.98 21.04
N VAL A 27 8.29 -18.15 21.14
CA VAL A 27 8.81 -18.71 22.40
C VAL A 27 10.30 -18.37 22.59
N GLN A 28 10.95 -17.87 21.54
CA GLN A 28 12.36 -17.51 21.58
C GLN A 28 12.57 -16.25 22.40
N GLU A 29 13.42 -16.36 23.43
CA GLU A 29 13.79 -15.25 24.30
C GLU A 29 14.41 -14.08 23.51
N GLY A 30 14.00 -12.86 23.84
CA GLY A 30 14.46 -11.62 23.20
C GLY A 30 13.93 -11.36 21.78
N LEU A 31 13.35 -12.35 21.08
CA LEU A 31 12.87 -12.15 19.71
C LEU A 31 11.61 -11.27 19.66
N SER A 32 10.70 -11.46 20.62
CA SER A 32 9.45 -10.68 20.70
C SER A 32 9.73 -9.18 20.80
N GLU A 33 10.65 -8.80 21.69
CA GLU A 33 11.05 -7.40 21.92
C GLU A 33 11.62 -6.76 20.66
N VAL A 34 12.52 -7.46 19.95
CA VAL A 34 13.12 -6.97 18.70
C VAL A 34 12.08 -6.80 17.60
N LEU A 35 11.12 -7.73 17.48
CA LEU A 35 10.07 -7.62 16.45
C LEU A 35 9.11 -6.47 16.74
N PHE A 36 8.77 -6.21 18.00
CA PHE A 36 7.97 -5.05 18.37
C PHE A 36 8.73 -3.73 18.13
N ASP A 37 10.02 -3.66 18.45
CA ASP A 37 10.88 -2.51 18.13
C ASP A 37 10.92 -2.22 16.62
N ILE A 38 11.05 -3.27 15.78
CA ILE A 38 10.96 -3.15 14.32
C ILE A 38 9.59 -2.62 13.88
N LEU A 39 8.49 -3.07 14.49
CA LEU A 39 7.14 -2.61 14.16
C LEU A 39 6.92 -1.14 14.56
N GLU A 40 7.47 -0.69 15.68
CA GLU A 40 7.38 0.68 16.17
C GLU A 40 8.25 1.66 15.37
N THR A 41 9.30 1.17 14.72
CA THR A 41 10.19 1.98 13.89
C THR A 41 9.44 2.58 12.67
N PRO A 42 9.39 3.93 12.53
CA PRO A 42 8.75 4.59 11.41
C PRO A 42 9.34 4.18 10.05
N VAL A 43 8.48 4.05 9.02
CA VAL A 43 8.90 3.67 7.67
C VAL A 43 9.42 4.89 6.89
N SER A 44 10.74 5.01 6.78
CA SER A 44 11.42 6.03 5.96
C SER A 44 11.96 5.44 4.65
N PRO A 45 11.89 6.16 3.51
CA PRO A 45 12.48 5.75 2.25
C PRO A 45 13.98 6.09 2.15
N GLU A 46 14.55 6.79 3.13
CA GLU A 46 15.94 7.25 3.08
C GLU A 46 16.93 6.12 3.44
N LEU A 47 17.80 5.77 2.49
CA LEU A 47 19.05 5.02 2.71
C LEU A 47 20.22 5.96 3.07
N ILE A 48 19.97 7.27 3.10
CA ILE A 48 20.99 8.31 3.29
C ILE A 48 21.15 8.52 4.80
N PRO A 49 22.39 8.57 5.32
CA PRO A 49 22.61 8.88 6.72
C PRO A 49 21.94 10.22 7.05
N THR A 50 21.04 10.21 8.02
CA THR A 50 20.47 11.44 8.57
C THR A 50 21.58 12.22 9.27
N GLU A 51 21.87 13.45 8.81
CA GLU A 51 22.59 14.42 9.63
C GLU A 51 21.75 14.65 10.91
N ASP A 52 22.32 14.37 12.08
CA ASP A 52 21.73 14.52 13.42
C ASP A 52 20.70 13.47 13.90
N GLY A 53 20.62 12.29 13.28
CA GLY A 53 19.80 11.17 13.80
C GLY A 53 18.28 11.41 13.77
N LYS A 54 17.83 12.46 13.08
CA LYS A 54 16.41 12.77 12.85
C LYS A 54 16.04 12.37 11.43
N MET A 55 15.14 11.39 11.29
CA MET A 55 14.53 11.03 10.00
C MET A 55 13.90 12.27 9.36
N LYS A 56 14.37 12.63 8.15
CA LYS A 56 13.92 13.84 7.44
C LYS A 56 12.64 13.64 6.65
N GLN A 57 12.29 12.39 6.29
CA GLN A 57 11.13 12.12 5.44
C GLN A 57 10.39 10.84 5.87
N LYS A 58 9.14 10.98 6.34
CA LYS A 58 8.25 9.83 6.53
C LYS A 58 7.54 9.52 5.20
N THR A 59 7.57 8.28 4.75
CA THR A 59 6.97 7.87 3.47
C THR A 59 5.45 8.19 3.43
N GLU A 60 4.80 8.07 4.58
CA GLU A 60 3.37 8.34 4.78
C GLU A 60 3.00 9.82 4.60
N GLU A 61 3.90 10.77 4.86
CA GLU A 61 3.63 12.19 4.64
C GLU A 61 3.45 12.50 3.15
N VAL A 62 4.14 11.75 2.29
CA VAL A 62 4.05 11.90 0.82
C VAL A 62 2.93 11.04 0.23
N LEU A 63 2.77 9.80 0.70
CA LEU A 63 1.81 8.84 0.15
C LEU A 63 0.42 8.94 0.77
N GLY A 64 0.30 9.31 2.05
CA GLY A 64 -0.86 9.01 2.88
C GLY A 64 -0.70 7.68 3.64
N ALA A 65 -1.57 7.45 4.62
CA ALA A 65 -1.52 6.28 5.50
C ALA A 65 -1.71 4.96 4.73
N TYR A 66 -0.92 3.94 5.04
CA TYR A 66 -0.97 2.65 4.33
C TYR A 66 -2.31 1.93 4.46
N GLU A 67 -3.02 2.12 5.57
CA GLU A 67 -4.37 1.55 5.75
C GLU A 67 -5.36 2.05 4.69
N LEU A 68 -5.24 3.31 4.26
CA LEU A 68 -6.05 3.87 3.19
C LEU A 68 -5.65 3.28 1.83
N HIS A 69 -4.35 3.13 1.55
CA HIS A 69 -3.89 2.50 0.30
C HIS A 69 -4.34 1.05 0.18
N ASP A 70 -4.24 0.28 1.27
CA ASP A 70 -4.69 -1.10 1.31
C ASP A 70 -6.22 -1.19 1.15
N PHE A 71 -6.96 -0.28 1.78
CA PHE A 71 -8.41 -0.15 1.62
C PHE A 71 -8.79 0.17 0.17
N PHE A 72 -8.16 1.19 -0.44
CA PHE A 72 -8.42 1.56 -1.83
C PHE A 72 -8.04 0.44 -2.80
N LEU A 73 -6.92 -0.24 -2.56
CA LEU A 73 -6.49 -1.38 -3.37
C LEU A 73 -7.53 -2.49 -3.38
N TYR A 74 -8.05 -2.87 -2.21
CA TYR A 74 -9.08 -3.90 -2.12
C TYR A 74 -10.34 -3.49 -2.90
N HIS A 75 -10.86 -2.30 -2.65
CA HIS A 75 -12.12 -1.88 -3.27
C HIS A 75 -12.00 -1.63 -4.78
N MET A 76 -10.86 -1.09 -5.23
CA MET A 76 -10.61 -0.84 -6.66
C MET A 76 -10.26 -2.14 -7.40
N ALA A 77 -9.30 -2.92 -6.91
CA ALA A 77 -8.77 -4.05 -7.68
C ALA A 77 -9.52 -5.37 -7.46
N VAL A 78 -10.11 -5.58 -6.28
CA VAL A 78 -10.85 -6.82 -5.96
C VAL A 78 -12.34 -6.67 -6.20
N LEU A 79 -12.92 -5.53 -5.81
CA LEU A 79 -14.36 -5.28 -5.94
C LEU A 79 -14.75 -4.47 -7.19
N ALA A 80 -13.78 -3.92 -7.92
CA ALA A 80 -14.01 -3.10 -9.12
C ALA A 80 -14.99 -1.93 -8.89
N LEU A 81 -14.90 -1.29 -7.71
CA LEU A 81 -15.73 -0.12 -7.40
C LEU A 81 -15.16 1.14 -8.06
N GLU A 82 -16.07 2.07 -8.38
CA GLU A 82 -15.71 3.38 -8.92
C GLU A 82 -15.10 4.28 -7.83
N PRO A 83 -14.25 5.26 -8.19
CA PRO A 83 -13.58 6.11 -7.20
C PRO A 83 -14.52 6.85 -6.24
N SER A 84 -15.70 7.25 -6.73
CA SER A 84 -16.74 7.92 -5.94
C SER A 84 -17.31 7.03 -4.83
N ASP A 85 -17.59 5.77 -5.15
CA ASP A 85 -18.06 4.77 -4.19
C ASP A 85 -16.99 4.44 -3.15
N ILE A 86 -15.74 4.30 -3.61
CA ILE A 86 -14.60 4.04 -2.72
C ILE A 86 -14.42 5.20 -1.73
N LEU A 87 -14.49 6.44 -2.20
CA LEU A 87 -14.38 7.63 -1.35
C LEU A 87 -15.50 7.67 -0.31
N LEU A 88 -16.74 7.38 -0.72
CA LEU A 88 -17.89 7.34 0.17
C LEU A 88 -17.75 6.26 1.25
N LEU A 89 -17.26 5.07 0.88
CA LEU A 89 -16.98 4.00 1.84
C LEU A 89 -15.86 4.39 2.80
N ALA A 90 -14.79 5.01 2.28
CA ALA A 90 -13.67 5.47 3.09
C ALA A 90 -14.08 6.52 4.13
N GLN A 91 -14.92 7.49 3.75
CA GLN A 91 -15.45 8.51 4.68
C GLN A 91 -16.23 7.90 5.85
N ARG A 92 -16.89 6.75 5.64
CA ARG A 92 -17.60 6.03 6.70
C ARG A 92 -16.68 5.15 7.55
N ALA A 93 -15.72 4.48 6.92
CA ALA A 93 -14.79 3.58 7.60
C ALA A 93 -13.72 4.34 8.40
N PHE A 94 -13.31 5.52 7.93
CA PHE A 94 -12.19 6.30 8.43
C PHE A 94 -12.63 7.69 8.88
N SER A 95 -13.58 7.73 9.82
CA SER A 95 -14.16 8.97 10.36
C SER A 95 -13.16 9.92 11.04
N ASN A 96 -11.94 9.44 11.32
CA ASN A 96 -10.84 10.21 11.88
C ASN A 96 -10.02 10.99 10.84
N TYR A 97 -10.27 10.79 9.55
CA TYR A 97 -9.63 11.54 8.48
C TYR A 97 -10.57 12.60 7.91
N GLU A 98 -10.01 13.77 7.60
CA GLU A 98 -10.78 14.83 6.95
C GLU A 98 -11.17 14.40 5.52
N PRO A 99 -12.37 14.75 5.03
CA PRO A 99 -12.81 14.37 3.69
C PRO A 99 -11.86 14.82 2.58
N ASP A 100 -11.26 16.00 2.70
CA ASP A 100 -10.25 16.52 1.76
C ASP A 100 -8.97 15.70 1.75
N GLU A 101 -8.57 15.18 2.91
CA GLU A 101 -7.40 14.32 3.03
C GLU A 101 -7.64 12.97 2.34
N LEU A 102 -8.81 12.35 2.56
CA LEU A 102 -9.19 11.11 1.90
C LEU A 102 -9.21 11.28 0.36
N ARG A 103 -9.79 12.38 -0.14
CA ARG A 103 -9.77 12.73 -1.56
C ARG A 103 -8.35 12.82 -2.11
N ARG A 104 -7.48 13.58 -1.44
CA ARG A 104 -6.09 13.77 -1.83
C ARG A 104 -5.34 12.43 -1.90
N ILE A 105 -5.48 11.58 -0.88
CA ILE A 105 -4.79 10.28 -0.82
C ILE A 105 -5.32 9.34 -1.89
N LEU A 106 -6.64 9.31 -2.14
CA LEU A 106 -7.25 8.52 -3.20
C LEU A 106 -6.69 8.91 -4.58
N LYS A 107 -6.57 10.20 -4.86
CA LYS A 107 -5.97 10.71 -6.09
C LYS A 107 -4.51 10.27 -6.24
N VAL A 108 -3.72 10.34 -5.14
CA VAL A 108 -2.33 9.86 -5.12
C VAL A 108 -2.27 8.35 -5.37
N PHE A 109 -3.18 7.58 -4.75
CA PHE A 109 -3.29 6.13 -4.94
C PHE A 109 -3.54 5.79 -6.41
N TYR A 110 -4.60 6.31 -7.03
CA TYR A 110 -4.93 6.00 -8.43
C TYR A 110 -3.81 6.40 -9.38
N LYS A 111 -3.30 7.64 -9.26
CA LYS A 111 -2.20 8.11 -10.11
C LYS A 111 -1.00 7.19 -10.03
N ARG A 112 -0.55 6.83 -8.82
CA ARG A 112 0.62 5.95 -8.64
C ARG A 112 0.31 4.53 -9.06
N PHE A 113 -0.86 4.02 -8.71
CA PHE A 113 -1.26 2.67 -9.05
C PHE A 113 -1.23 2.49 -10.57
N LEU A 114 -1.87 3.38 -11.33
CA LEU A 114 -1.93 3.28 -12.78
C LEU A 114 -0.56 3.51 -13.44
N THR A 115 0.14 4.61 -13.11
CA THR A 115 1.44 4.95 -13.74
C THR A 115 2.57 3.97 -13.42
N GLN A 116 2.50 3.23 -12.32
CA GLN A 116 3.58 2.32 -11.89
C GLN A 116 3.40 0.88 -12.38
N GLN A 117 2.45 0.61 -13.27
CA GLN A 117 2.21 -0.73 -13.82
C GLN A 117 3.44 -1.34 -14.48
N PHE A 118 4.25 -0.54 -15.16
CA PHE A 118 5.50 -1.00 -15.79
C PHE A 118 6.46 -1.65 -14.79
N LYS A 119 6.38 -1.32 -13.49
CA LYS A 119 7.19 -1.96 -12.44
C LYS A 119 6.65 -3.34 -12.06
N ARG A 120 5.35 -3.56 -12.23
CA ARG A 120 4.69 -4.83 -11.90
C ARG A 120 4.82 -5.85 -13.03
N SER A 121 4.83 -5.42 -14.29
CA SER A 121 5.00 -6.30 -15.46
C SER A 121 6.22 -7.23 -15.38
N PRO A 122 7.44 -6.77 -15.01
CA PRO A 122 8.61 -7.62 -14.87
C PRO A 122 8.79 -8.18 -13.44
N SER A 123 7.74 -8.27 -12.62
CA SER A 123 7.87 -8.76 -11.24
C SER A 123 8.26 -10.24 -11.18
N PRO A 124 9.15 -10.63 -10.23
CA PRO A 124 9.56 -12.03 -10.05
C PRO A 124 8.39 -12.92 -9.63
N GLU A 125 8.60 -14.22 -9.67
CA GLU A 125 7.64 -15.20 -9.15
C GLU A 125 7.40 -14.98 -7.65
N GLY A 126 6.22 -15.32 -7.15
CA GLY A 126 5.88 -15.16 -5.75
C GLY A 126 4.63 -15.91 -5.35
N ALA A 127 4.46 -16.13 -4.05
CA ALA A 127 3.29 -16.84 -3.51
C ALA A 127 2.06 -15.92 -3.50
N ARG A 128 0.91 -16.48 -3.92
CA ARG A 128 -0.41 -15.91 -3.66
C ARG A 128 -0.88 -16.40 -2.29
N VAL A 129 -0.76 -15.53 -1.29
CA VAL A 129 -1.07 -15.82 0.12
C VAL A 129 -2.47 -15.33 0.48
N ILE A 130 -2.84 -14.14 0.03
CA ILE A 130 -4.20 -13.61 0.17
C ILE A 130 -5.04 -13.86 -1.09
N SER A 131 -6.33 -13.52 -1.04
CA SER A 131 -7.31 -13.75 -2.11
C SER A 131 -7.06 -12.96 -3.41
N PHE A 132 -6.03 -12.11 -3.46
CA PHE A 132 -5.71 -11.28 -4.60
C PHE A 132 -4.19 -11.05 -4.72
N SER A 133 -3.70 -10.89 -5.94
CA SER A 133 -2.30 -10.58 -6.21
C SER A 133 -2.16 -9.62 -7.40
N LEU A 134 -1.22 -8.68 -7.32
CA LEU A 134 -0.90 -7.79 -8.43
C LEU A 134 0.04 -8.42 -9.46
N SER A 135 0.08 -9.75 -9.53
CA SER A 135 0.90 -10.46 -10.52
C SER A 135 0.30 -10.26 -11.91
N PRO A 136 1.10 -9.83 -12.91
CA PRO A 136 0.66 -9.78 -14.32
C PRO A 136 0.37 -11.16 -14.90
N ARG A 137 0.78 -12.22 -14.20
CA ARG A 137 0.58 -13.63 -14.56
C ARG A 137 -0.57 -14.27 -13.76
N GLY A 138 -1.25 -13.49 -12.93
CA GLY A 138 -2.29 -13.95 -12.02
C GLY A 138 -3.52 -13.05 -12.08
N ASP A 139 -3.89 -12.45 -10.95
CA ASP A 139 -5.18 -11.79 -10.78
C ASP A 139 -5.26 -10.38 -11.41
N TRP A 140 -4.13 -9.75 -11.78
CA TRP A 140 -4.12 -8.37 -12.27
C TRP A 140 -3.45 -8.20 -13.63
N SER A 141 -4.24 -7.92 -14.67
CA SER A 141 -3.75 -7.64 -16.01
C SER A 141 -4.11 -6.21 -16.42
N MET A 142 -3.09 -5.37 -16.65
CA MET A 142 -3.26 -3.99 -17.09
C MET A 142 -2.09 -3.58 -18.01
N PRO A 143 -2.35 -2.86 -19.13
CA PRO A 143 -1.31 -2.30 -19.98
C PRO A 143 -0.39 -1.34 -19.20
N SER A 144 0.91 -1.37 -19.48
CA SER A 144 1.88 -0.49 -18.81
C SER A 144 1.89 0.94 -19.36
N ASP A 145 1.33 1.12 -20.55
CA ASP A 145 1.24 2.33 -21.36
C ASP A 145 -0.19 2.88 -21.43
N LEU A 146 -1.07 2.46 -20.51
CA LEU A 146 -2.44 2.94 -20.40
C LEU A 146 -2.46 4.47 -20.22
N GLN A 147 -3.27 5.15 -21.03
CA GLN A 147 -3.62 6.56 -20.83
C GLN A 147 -4.59 6.69 -19.65
N ILE A 148 -4.23 7.52 -18.67
CA ILE A 148 -4.92 7.59 -17.37
C ILE A 148 -5.77 8.86 -17.22
N GLU A 149 -5.74 9.75 -18.21
CA GLU A 149 -6.33 11.08 -18.16
C GLU A 149 -7.82 11.03 -17.81
N ASN A 150 -8.56 10.07 -18.36
CA ASN A 150 -9.99 9.92 -18.07
C ASN A 150 -10.26 9.63 -16.59
N TRP A 151 -9.54 8.68 -15.99
CA TRP A 151 -9.64 8.39 -14.54
C TRP A 151 -9.21 9.57 -13.68
N MET A 152 -8.17 10.29 -14.11
CA MET A 152 -7.67 11.44 -13.37
C MET A 152 -8.64 12.63 -13.42
N ASN A 153 -9.33 12.84 -14.53
CA ASN A 153 -10.35 13.89 -14.69
C ASN A 153 -11.57 13.59 -13.80
N GLU A 154 -12.04 12.35 -13.76
CA GLU A 154 -13.13 11.93 -12.87
C GLU A 154 -12.76 12.17 -11.40
N LEU A 155 -11.54 11.82 -11.00
CA LEU A 155 -11.02 12.09 -9.66
C LEU A 155 -10.90 13.58 -9.34
N GLU A 156 -10.70 14.43 -10.36
CA GLU A 156 -10.69 15.89 -10.22
C GLU A 156 -12.09 16.46 -10.02
N GLU A 157 -13.10 15.91 -10.68
CA GLU A 157 -14.51 16.32 -10.50
C GLU A 157 -15.08 15.92 -9.14
N LEU A 158 -14.51 14.88 -8.50
CA LEU A 158 -14.85 14.47 -7.14
C LEU A 158 -14.23 15.38 -6.05
N CYS A 159 -13.37 16.33 -6.43
CA CYS A 159 -12.67 17.24 -5.51
C CYS A 159 -13.34 18.62 -5.41
#